data_AF-A0A3G6JIH7-F1
#
_entry.id   AF-A0A3G6JIH7-F1
#
_cell.length_a   1.000
_cell.length_b   1.000
_cell.length_c   1.000
_cell.angle_alpha   90.00
_cell.angle_beta   90.00
_cell.angle_gamma   90.00
#
_symmetry.space_group_name_H-M   'P 1'
#
loop_
_entity.id
_entity.type
_entity.pdbx_description
1 polymer ?
#
loop_
_entity_poly.entity_id
_entity_poly.type
_entity_poly.pdbx_seq_one_letter_code
_entity_poly.pdbx_strand_id
1 'polypeptide(L)'
;MNDLKTLLNHLPYKLAAYDATGTLLYDNGGADGSFFPRESENLPDWILSEILASPNKEMSYQIPTDSFDQILIQTYQAALDKEGNILGFWETIYDLKQPLKTYLDSSAQALVAWSDATSGASFKEKSDK
;
A
#
# COMPACT_ATOMS: atom_id res chain seq x y z
N MET A 1 2.22 -22.30 23.48
CA MET A 1 2.99 -21.28 22.74
C MET A 1 2.43 -21.28 21.34
N ASN A 2 1.97 -20.13 20.83
CA ASN A 2 1.40 -20.06 19.48
C ASN A 2 2.52 -20.24 18.45
N ASP A 3 2.27 -20.96 17.36
CA ASP A 3 3.24 -21.12 16.28
C ASP A 3 3.30 -19.87 15.40
N LEU A 4 4.31 -19.80 14.51
CA LEU A 4 4.51 -18.65 13.64
C LEU A 4 3.27 -18.39 12.76
N LYS A 5 2.69 -19.43 12.15
CA LYS A 5 1.51 -19.29 11.29
C LYS A 5 0.33 -18.70 12.05
N THR A 6 0.12 -19.09 13.31
CA THR A 6 -0.92 -18.52 14.17
C THR A 6 -0.72 -17.02 14.36
N LEU A 7 0.53 -16.56 14.57
CA LEU A 7 0.82 -15.14 14.70
C LEU A 7 0.59 -14.38 13.39
N LEU A 8 1.03 -14.94 12.25
CA LEU A 8 0.85 -14.33 10.93
C LEU A 8 -0.65 -14.23 10.55
N ASN A 9 -1.46 -15.20 10.93
CA ASN A 9 -2.92 -15.20 10.71
C ASN A 9 -3.65 -14.10 11.48
N HIS A 10 -3.05 -13.56 12.55
CA HIS A 10 -3.65 -12.54 13.40
C HIS A 10 -3.01 -11.16 13.23
N LEU A 11 -2.22 -10.96 12.16
CA LEU A 11 -1.75 -9.62 11.80
C LEU A 11 -2.94 -8.72 11.47
N PRO A 12 -2.90 -7.42 11.83
CA PRO A 12 -4.00 -6.49 11.59
C PRO A 12 -4.09 -6.02 10.13
N TYR A 13 -3.36 -6.65 9.22
CA TYR A 13 -3.20 -6.28 7.81
C TYR A 13 -3.08 -7.55 6.95
N LYS A 14 -3.36 -7.45 5.65
CA LYS A 14 -3.18 -8.60 4.74
C LYS A 14 -1.69 -8.91 4.59
N LEU A 15 -1.34 -10.18 4.65
CA LEU A 15 -0.02 -10.70 4.36
C LEU A 15 -0.16 -11.94 3.49
N ALA A 16 0.49 -11.93 2.32
CA ALA A 16 0.73 -13.13 1.52
C ALA A 16 2.21 -13.31 1.21
N ALA A 17 2.62 -14.54 0.99
CA ALA A 17 3.99 -14.94 0.70
C ALA A 17 4.04 -15.82 -0.54
N TYR A 18 5.06 -15.61 -1.37
CA TYR A 18 5.28 -16.31 -2.62
C TYR A 18 6.71 -16.84 -2.67
N ASP A 19 6.91 -17.95 -3.35
CA ASP A 19 8.25 -18.44 -3.67
C ASP A 19 8.94 -17.55 -4.73
N ALA A 20 10.18 -17.88 -5.07
CA ALA A 20 10.96 -17.13 -6.06
C ALA A 20 10.37 -17.15 -7.49
N THR A 21 9.39 -18.02 -7.76
CA THR A 21 8.67 -18.08 -9.04
C THR A 21 7.36 -17.31 -9.04
N GLY A 22 6.95 -16.78 -7.88
CA GLY A 22 5.65 -16.14 -7.70
C GLY A 22 4.53 -17.12 -7.33
N THR A 23 4.85 -18.40 -7.05
CA THR A 23 3.84 -19.36 -6.60
C THR A 23 3.47 -19.08 -5.15
N LEU A 24 2.16 -19.04 -4.86
CA LEU A 24 1.66 -18.74 -3.52
C LEU A 24 2.08 -19.82 -2.52
N LEU A 25 2.66 -19.39 -1.39
CA LEU A 25 3.04 -20.23 -0.26
C LEU A 25 2.11 -20.05 0.95
N TYR A 26 1.59 -18.83 1.13
CA TYR A 26 0.81 -18.45 2.30
C TYR A 26 -0.04 -17.22 2.02
N ASP A 27 -1.25 -17.19 2.56
CA ASP A 27 -2.13 -16.01 2.62
C ASP A 27 -2.83 -16.04 3.98
N ASN A 28 -2.83 -14.91 4.70
CA ASN A 28 -3.52 -14.80 5.98
C ASN A 28 -5.03 -14.51 5.85
N GLY A 29 -5.54 -14.31 4.64
CA GLY A 29 -6.94 -13.98 4.38
C GLY A 29 -7.35 -12.58 4.84
N GLY A 30 -6.38 -11.70 5.10
CA GLY A 30 -6.64 -10.32 5.50
C GLY A 30 -7.33 -9.52 4.40
N ALA A 31 -8.03 -8.45 4.79
CA ALA A 31 -8.77 -7.59 3.88
C ALA A 31 -7.84 -6.95 2.83
N ASP A 32 -8.27 -6.99 1.57
CA ASP A 32 -7.54 -6.49 0.42
C ASP A 32 -8.15 -5.21 -0.18
N GLY A 33 -9.09 -4.59 0.54
CA GLY A 33 -9.85 -3.45 0.07
C GLY A 33 -10.97 -3.79 -0.91
N SER A 34 -11.11 -5.05 -1.34
CA SER A 34 -12.23 -5.53 -2.13
C SER A 34 -13.46 -5.76 -1.27
N PHE A 35 -14.65 -5.50 -1.82
CA PHE A 35 -15.92 -5.91 -1.22
C PHE A 35 -16.17 -7.41 -1.34
N PHE A 36 -15.52 -8.07 -2.30
CA PHE A 36 -15.70 -9.49 -2.58
C PHE A 36 -14.51 -10.28 -2.05
N PRO A 37 -14.75 -11.50 -1.51
CA PRO A 37 -13.68 -12.42 -1.20
C PRO A 37 -12.87 -12.68 -2.46
N ARG A 38 -11.56 -12.43 -2.41
CA ARG A 38 -10.65 -12.92 -3.45
C ARG A 38 -10.23 -14.34 -3.15
N GLU A 39 -10.09 -15.10 -4.22
CA GLU A 39 -9.36 -16.36 -4.15
C GLU A 39 -7.87 -16.06 -3.98
N SER A 40 -7.19 -16.96 -3.28
CA SER A 40 -5.76 -16.88 -3.13
C SER A 40 -5.09 -17.27 -4.45
N GLU A 41 -4.41 -16.30 -5.07
CA GLU A 41 -3.81 -16.44 -6.40
C GLU A 41 -2.29 -16.31 -6.34
N ASN A 42 -1.61 -16.82 -7.35
CA ASN A 42 -0.18 -16.61 -7.55
C ASN A 42 0.12 -15.14 -7.86
N LEU A 43 1.36 -14.74 -7.65
CA LEU A 43 1.81 -13.39 -7.99
C LEU A 43 1.73 -13.19 -9.50
N PRO A 44 1.06 -12.12 -9.99
CA PRO A 44 0.98 -11.86 -11.42
C PRO A 44 2.37 -11.60 -12.03
N ASP A 45 2.62 -12.15 -13.23
CA ASP A 45 3.91 -12.01 -13.94
C ASP A 45 4.34 -10.55 -14.15
N TRP A 46 3.38 -9.66 -14.35
CA TRP A 46 3.65 -8.23 -14.55
C TRP A 46 4.12 -7.55 -13.25
N ILE A 47 3.51 -7.89 -12.10
CA ILE A 47 3.96 -7.44 -10.78
C ILE A 47 5.38 -7.95 -10.51
N LEU A 48 5.61 -9.25 -10.75
CA LEU A 48 6.94 -9.85 -10.61
C LEU A 48 7.98 -9.07 -11.43
N SER A 49 7.66 -8.77 -12.69
CA SER A 49 8.54 -8.02 -13.58
C SER A 49 8.85 -6.61 -13.06
N GLU A 50 7.85 -5.90 -12.52
CA GLU A 50 8.03 -4.55 -11.98
C GLU A 50 8.86 -4.53 -10.68
N ILE A 51 8.64 -5.50 -9.78
CA ILE A 51 9.48 -5.66 -8.58
C ILE A 51 10.93 -5.91 -8.99
N LEU A 52 11.16 -6.79 -9.97
CA LEU A 52 12.50 -7.12 -10.44
C LEU A 52 13.20 -5.93 -11.12
N ALA A 53 12.44 -5.08 -11.81
CA ALA A 53 12.95 -3.86 -12.43
C ALA A 53 13.17 -2.71 -11.43
N SER A 54 12.46 -2.72 -10.29
CA SER A 54 12.58 -1.70 -9.26
C SER A 54 13.98 -1.66 -8.64
N PRO A 55 14.57 -0.47 -8.42
CA PRO A 55 15.86 -0.32 -7.73
C PRO A 55 15.85 -0.93 -6.33
N ASN A 56 14.72 -0.82 -5.63
CA ASN A 56 14.56 -1.27 -4.24
C ASN A 56 13.96 -2.66 -4.12
N LYS A 57 13.71 -3.34 -5.26
CA LYS A 57 13.00 -4.64 -5.31
C LYS A 57 11.66 -4.60 -4.59
N GLU A 58 10.97 -3.48 -4.76
CA GLU A 58 9.68 -3.19 -4.15
C GLU A 58 8.82 -2.36 -5.10
N MET A 59 7.52 -2.59 -5.04
CA MET A 59 6.50 -1.74 -5.65
C MET A 59 5.38 -1.50 -4.66
N SER A 60 4.92 -0.26 -4.56
CA SER A 60 3.83 0.14 -3.67
C SER A 60 2.80 0.98 -4.43
N TYR A 61 1.52 0.71 -4.23
CA TYR A 61 0.43 1.49 -4.79
C TYR A 61 -0.71 1.66 -3.79
N GLN A 62 -1.39 2.80 -3.88
CA GLN A 62 -2.60 3.01 -3.12
C GLN A 62 -3.75 2.23 -3.78
N ILE A 63 -4.49 1.48 -2.98
CA ILE A 63 -5.75 0.87 -3.43
C ILE A 63 -6.81 1.97 -3.42
N PRO A 64 -7.44 2.27 -4.56
CA PRO A 64 -8.58 3.17 -4.59
C PRO A 64 -9.70 2.55 -3.73
N THR A 65 -10.08 3.22 -2.66
CA THR A 65 -11.23 2.84 -1.86
C THR A 65 -12.24 3.97 -1.88
N ASP A 66 -13.52 3.64 -1.97
CA ASP A 66 -14.60 4.63 -1.88
C ASP A 66 -14.77 5.19 -0.46
N SER A 67 -14.04 4.61 0.51
CA SER A 67 -14.08 5.01 1.92
C SER A 67 -12.94 5.97 2.24
N PHE A 68 -13.27 7.19 2.64
CA PHE A 68 -12.30 8.14 3.20
C PHE A 68 -11.74 7.72 4.56
N ASP A 69 -12.25 6.62 5.14
CA ASP A 69 -11.83 6.18 6.46
C ASP A 69 -10.52 5.41 6.47
N GLN A 70 -10.02 4.94 5.33
CA GLN A 70 -8.79 4.17 5.21
C GLN A 70 -7.89 4.68 4.09
N ILE A 71 -6.58 4.55 4.25
CA ILE A 71 -5.61 4.75 3.18
C ILE A 71 -4.86 3.44 3.00
N LEU A 72 -5.43 2.54 2.20
CA LEU A 72 -4.85 1.23 1.96
C LEU A 72 -3.70 1.32 0.96
N ILE A 73 -2.52 0.90 1.38
CA ILE A 73 -1.35 0.74 0.53
C ILE A 73 -1.08 -0.75 0.34
N GLN A 74 -1.04 -1.18 -0.91
CA GLN A 74 -0.57 -2.50 -1.29
C GLN A 74 0.89 -2.41 -1.67
N THR A 75 1.71 -3.27 -1.05
CA THR A 75 3.14 -3.33 -1.28
C THR A 75 3.53 -4.75 -1.64
N TYR A 76 4.27 -4.88 -2.74
CA TYR A 76 4.99 -6.10 -3.08
C TYR A 76 6.48 -5.89 -2.90
N GLN A 77 7.16 -6.82 -2.23
CA GLN A 77 8.58 -6.69 -1.93
C GLN A 77 9.30 -8.04 -2.08
N ALA A 78 10.46 -8.05 -2.71
CA ALA A 78 11.31 -9.24 -2.76
C ALA A 78 11.95 -9.51 -1.39
N ALA A 79 11.91 -10.77 -0.95
CA ALA A 79 12.74 -11.26 0.13
C ALA A 79 14.13 -11.59 -0.42
N LEU A 80 15.15 -10.87 0.05
CA LEU A 80 16.53 -11.05 -0.41
C LEU A 80 17.37 -11.73 0.67
N ASP A 81 18.31 -12.58 0.24
CA ASP A 81 19.38 -13.04 1.11
C ASP A 81 20.49 -11.98 1.29
N LYS A 82 21.55 -12.33 2.01
CA LYS A 82 22.68 -11.41 2.27
C LYS A 82 23.51 -11.09 1.02
N GLU A 83 23.39 -11.88 -0.03
CA GLU A 83 24.11 -11.74 -1.31
C GLU A 83 23.26 -10.98 -2.34
N GLY A 84 21.99 -10.70 -2.01
CA GLY A 84 21.04 -10.02 -2.88
C GLY A 84 20.26 -10.97 -3.81
N ASN A 85 20.35 -12.28 -3.60
CA ASN A 85 19.54 -13.25 -4.33
C ASN A 85 18.12 -13.26 -3.80
N ILE A 86 17.17 -13.49 -4.71
CA ILE A 86 15.74 -13.53 -4.39
C ILE A 86 15.38 -14.89 -3.80
N LEU A 87 14.80 -14.88 -2.60
CA LEU A 87 14.27 -16.05 -1.91
C LEU A 87 12.76 -16.23 -2.16
N GLY A 88 12.06 -15.14 -2.47
CA GLY A 88 10.61 -15.10 -2.66
C GLY A 88 10.09 -13.68 -2.60
N PHE A 89 8.78 -13.54 -2.43
CA PHE A 89 8.11 -12.23 -2.40
C PHE A 89 7.08 -12.17 -1.28
N TRP A 90 6.85 -10.97 -0.79
CA TRP A 90 5.79 -10.63 0.14
C TRP A 90 4.80 -9.70 -0.52
N GLU A 91 3.52 -9.89 -0.23
CA GLU A 91 2.47 -8.92 -0.45
C GLU A 91 1.93 -8.47 0.91
N THR A 92 1.79 -7.16 1.09
CA THR A 92 1.07 -6.58 2.23
C THR A 92 0.01 -5.60 1.77
N ILE A 93 -1.11 -5.53 2.48
CA ILE A 93 -2.08 -4.43 2.36
C ILE A 93 -2.31 -3.85 3.74
N TYR A 94 -1.86 -2.61 3.93
CA TYR A 94 -1.81 -1.94 5.23
C TYR A 94 -2.51 -0.58 5.19
N ASP A 95 -3.23 -0.22 6.25
CA ASP A 95 -3.85 1.11 6.40
C ASP A 95 -2.83 2.15 6.91
N LEU A 96 -2.35 2.98 6.00
CA LEU A 96 -1.35 4.02 6.25
C LEU A 96 -1.90 5.18 7.10
N LYS A 97 -3.22 5.30 7.29
CA LYS A 97 -3.84 6.48 7.92
C LYS A 97 -3.27 6.81 9.29
N GLN A 98 -3.12 5.82 10.18
CA GLN A 98 -2.64 6.06 11.55
C GLN A 98 -1.14 6.42 11.60
N PRO A 99 -0.23 5.70 10.93
CA PRO A 99 1.17 6.13 10.84
C PRO A 99 1.33 7.52 10.22
N LEU A 100 0.57 7.81 9.15
CA LEU A 100 0.60 9.12 8.51
C LEU A 100 0.14 10.23 9.45
N LYS A 101 -0.99 10.03 10.16
CA LYS A 101 -1.46 10.97 11.18
C LYS A 101 -0.40 11.21 12.26
N THR A 102 0.23 10.14 12.75
CA THR A 102 1.27 10.22 13.78
C THR A 102 2.46 11.06 13.30
N TYR A 103 2.92 10.83 12.06
CA TYR A 103 4.00 11.59 11.45
C TYR A 103 3.64 13.08 11.30
N LEU A 104 2.46 13.40 10.80
CA LEU A 104 1.99 14.77 10.60
C LEU A 104 1.84 15.52 11.92
N ASP A 105 1.23 14.88 12.93
CA ASP A 105 1.08 15.43 14.28
C ASP A 105 2.45 15.77 14.88
N SER A 106 3.45 14.89 14.70
CA SER A 106 4.81 15.10 15.23
C SER A 106 5.62 16.15 14.47
N SER A 107 5.31 16.39 13.19
CA SER A 107 6.04 17.31 12.32
C SER A 107 5.37 18.68 12.16
N ALA A 108 4.20 18.88 12.79
CA ALA A 108 3.32 20.04 12.58
C ALA A 108 2.99 20.31 11.11
N GLN A 109 2.97 19.25 10.29
CA GLN A 109 2.62 19.31 8.88
C GLN A 109 1.14 18.95 8.69
N ALA A 110 0.54 19.44 7.60
CA ALA A 110 -0.82 19.12 7.21
C ALA A 110 -0.85 18.48 5.83
N LEU A 111 -1.74 17.50 5.63
CA LEU A 111 -2.11 17.07 4.28
C LEU A 111 -2.94 18.18 3.64
N VAL A 112 -2.30 18.95 2.77
CA VAL A 112 -3.01 19.90 1.92
C VAL A 112 -3.50 19.16 0.68
N ALA A 113 -4.82 19.04 0.54
CA ALA A 113 -5.39 18.73 -0.77
C ALA A 113 -4.87 19.80 -1.74
N TRP A 114 -4.38 19.39 -2.91
CA TRP A 114 -3.89 20.31 -3.93
C TRP A 114 -4.93 21.42 -4.12
N SER A 115 -4.66 22.62 -3.58
CA SER A 115 -5.54 23.76 -3.80
C SER A 115 -5.31 24.11 -5.25
N ASP A 116 -6.33 23.95 -6.07
CA ASP A 116 -6.31 24.36 -7.46
C ASP A 116 -5.71 25.78 -7.53
N ALA A 117 -4.51 25.86 -8.09
CA ALA A 117 -3.76 27.10 -8.23
C ALA A 117 -4.35 27.88 -9.40
N THR A 118 -5.61 28.27 -9.28
CA THR A 118 -6.21 29.34 -10.06
C THR A 118 -7.36 29.92 -9.23
N SER A 119 -7.01 30.70 -8.20
CA SER A 119 -7.92 31.76 -7.76
C SER A 119 -8.10 32.69 -8.95
N GLY A 120 -9.19 32.46 -9.71
CA GLY A 120 -9.51 33.21 -10.90
C GLY A 120 -9.41 34.70 -10.60
N ALA A 121 -8.53 35.38 -11.34
CA ALA A 121 -8.53 36.82 -11.39
C ALA A 121 -9.95 37.28 -11.80
N SER A 122 -10.64 37.96 -10.90
CA SER A 122 -11.80 38.76 -11.22
C SER A 122 -11.81 39.96 -10.28
N PHE A 123 -10.95 40.94 -10.60
CA PHE A 123 -11.23 42.31 -10.21
C PHE A 123 -12.55 42.70 -10.87
N LYS A 124 -13.60 42.81 -10.05
CA LYS A 124 -14.80 43.56 -10.38
C LYS A 124 -15.09 44.50 -9.23
N GLU A 125 -14.47 45.67 -9.26
CA GLU A 125 -15.10 46.86 -8.68
C GLU A 125 -15.68 47.70 -9.82
N LYS A 126 -16.99 47.51 -10.03
CA LYS A 126 -17.95 48.54 -10.42
C LYS A 126 -19.00 48.51 -9.30
N SER A 127 -19.50 49.59 -8.71
CA SER A 127 -19.39 51.04 -8.92
C SER A 127 -19.94 51.73 -7.66
N ASP A 128 -19.96 53.08 -7.69
CA ASP A 128 -20.82 54.03 -6.95
C ASP A 128 -19.97 54.92 -6.01
N LYS A 129 -19.93 56.25 -6.10
CA LYS A 129 -20.80 57.28 -6.71
C LYS A 129 -19.97 58.53 -6.98
#